data_AF-A0A6L7PWL5-F1
#
_entry.id   AF-A0A6L7PWL5-F1
#
_cell.length_a   1.000
_cell.length_b   1.000
_cell.length_c   1.000
_cell.angle_alpha   90.00
_cell.angle_beta   90.00
_cell.angle_gamma   90.00
#
_symmetry.space_group_name_H-M   'P 1'
#
loop_
_entity.id
_entity.type
_entity.pdbx_description
1 polymer ?
#
loop_
_entity_poly.entity_id
_entity_poly.type
_entity_poly.pdbx_seq_one_letter_code
_entity_poly.pdbx_strand_id
1 'polypeptide(L)'
;MNLGEFIDTFKDAIARRVVESYPPRYRPSENEARLPQLLRTPLGAQADAIRGAALSLQAHRGTTVVGEMGTGKSFIGAAAAHAAGFRRVLILCPPHLTKKWQREVEQTVPLARSAIVASITDLERLRLLAGSGPLFAVMSRERAKLSYRWQPSVVRRWATENGRLVRDDETGEPFRVPCCASCYGQVTDKDGVPLTDGELRRRKRNCAGCGAPLWQADGAGPRRYPLADYVKNRMRGFFDLLIGDEVHECAPRNAA
;
A
#
# COMPACT_ATOMS: atom_id res chain seq x y z
N MET A 1 -12.54 -19.44 35.95
CA MET A 1 -11.78 -18.19 35.75
C MET A 1 -11.85 -17.85 34.27
N ASN A 2 -12.54 -16.77 33.92
CA ASN A 2 -12.54 -16.28 32.54
C ASN A 2 -11.23 -15.52 32.24
N LEU A 3 -10.96 -15.21 30.96
CA LEU A 3 -9.72 -14.54 30.57
C LEU A 3 -9.55 -13.16 31.23
N GLY A 4 -10.65 -12.43 31.44
CA GLY A 4 -10.62 -11.12 32.10
C GLY A 4 -10.19 -11.24 33.57
N GLU A 5 -10.81 -12.17 34.32
CA GLU A 5 -10.46 -12.46 35.72
C GLU A 5 -9.01 -12.93 35.87
N PHE A 6 -8.52 -13.74 34.92
CA PHE A 6 -7.14 -14.20 34.90
C PHE A 6 -6.18 -13.01 34.70
N ILE A 7 -6.43 -12.17 33.70
CA ILE A 7 -5.58 -11.00 33.42
C ILE A 7 -5.56 -10.06 34.62
N ASP A 8 -6.71 -9.75 35.23
CA ASP A 8 -6.76 -8.85 36.39
C ASP A 8 -6.03 -9.42 37.61
N THR A 9 -6.18 -10.72 37.86
CA THR A 9 -5.54 -11.40 39.01
C THR A 9 -4.02 -11.46 38.85
N PHE A 10 -3.52 -11.73 37.63
CA PHE A 10 -2.10 -11.95 37.36
C PHE A 10 -1.40 -10.77 36.69
N LYS A 11 -2.03 -9.61 36.57
CA LYS A 11 -1.53 -8.45 35.81
C LYS A 11 -0.10 -8.08 36.15
N ASP A 12 0.26 -8.04 37.43
CA ASP A 12 1.57 -7.58 37.89
C ASP A 12 2.66 -8.62 37.61
N ALA A 13 2.33 -9.91 37.77
CA ALA A 13 3.23 -11.01 37.45
C ALA A 13 3.48 -11.09 35.94
N ILE A 14 2.42 -10.95 35.14
CA ILE A 14 2.52 -10.90 33.67
C ILE A 14 3.35 -9.68 33.24
N ALA A 15 3.05 -8.49 33.76
CA ALA A 15 3.76 -7.26 33.42
C ALA A 15 5.25 -7.35 33.76
N ARG A 16 5.61 -7.83 34.96
CA ARG A 16 7.01 -8.07 35.34
C ARG A 16 7.69 -9.05 34.39
N ARG A 17 7.03 -10.17 34.08
CA ARG A 17 7.60 -11.19 33.19
C ARG A 17 7.81 -10.66 31.77
N VAL A 18 6.89 -9.83 31.28
CA VAL A 18 7.02 -9.15 29.98
C VAL A 18 8.22 -8.21 29.98
N VAL A 19 8.40 -7.39 31.03
CA VAL A 19 9.54 -6.46 31.14
C VAL A 19 10.87 -7.21 31.23
N GLU A 20 10.93 -8.32 31.98
CA GLU A 20 12.12 -9.17 32.07
C GLU A 20 12.45 -9.86 30.75
N SER A 21 11.44 -10.37 30.05
CA SER A 21 11.63 -11.12 28.80
C SER A 21 11.92 -10.20 27.62
N TYR A 22 11.38 -8.98 27.64
CA TYR A 22 11.48 -7.99 26.57
C TYR A 22 11.85 -6.63 27.15
N PRO A 23 13.12 -6.46 27.61
CA PRO A 23 13.55 -5.20 28.18
C PRO A 23 13.40 -4.08 27.15
N PRO A 24 12.87 -2.91 27.55
CA PRO A 24 12.66 -1.80 26.64
C PRO A 24 14.02 -1.30 26.12
N ARG A 25 14.14 -1.20 24.79
CA ARG A 25 15.36 -0.68 24.14
C ARG A 25 15.60 0.80 24.44
N TYR A 26 14.54 1.54 24.73
CA TYR A 26 14.61 2.94 25.08
C TYR A 26 14.07 3.19 26.48
N ARG A 27 14.88 3.82 27.32
CA ARG A 27 14.50 4.30 28.65
C ARG A 27 14.88 5.79 28.75
N PRO A 28 13.92 6.70 29.00
CA PRO A 28 14.19 8.14 29.06
C PRO A 28 15.32 8.53 30.02
N SER A 29 15.43 7.86 31.17
CA SER A 29 16.43 8.15 32.21
C SER A 29 17.83 7.61 31.90
N GLU A 30 17.95 6.63 31.00
CA GLU A 30 19.22 5.93 30.73
C GLU A 30 19.80 6.28 29.34
N ASN A 31 18.94 6.63 28.37
CA ASN A 31 19.35 6.85 27.00
C ASN A 31 19.42 8.35 26.65
N GLU A 32 20.61 8.93 26.85
CA GLU A 32 20.88 10.33 26.51
C GLU A 32 20.99 10.63 25.01
N ALA A 33 20.88 9.62 24.13
CA ALA A 33 21.04 9.72 22.68
C ALA A 33 20.48 11.04 22.09
N ARG A 34 21.38 12.00 21.83
CA ARG A 34 20.99 13.34 21.39
C ARG A 34 20.24 13.22 20.07
N LEU A 35 19.07 13.84 20.02
CA LEU A 35 18.35 13.99 18.76
C LEU A 35 19.21 14.82 17.80
N PRO A 36 19.19 14.50 16.49
CA PRO A 36 19.78 15.39 15.50
C PRO A 36 19.10 16.76 15.56
N GLN A 37 19.71 17.76 14.94
CA GLN A 37 19.08 19.07 14.82
C GLN A 37 17.73 18.93 14.10
N LEU A 38 16.67 19.35 14.78
CA LEU A 38 15.33 19.49 14.21
C LEU A 38 15.00 20.98 14.14
N LEU A 39 14.14 21.37 13.20
CA LEU A 39 13.68 22.75 13.07
C LEU A 39 12.65 23.12 14.16
N ARG A 40 11.96 22.12 14.72
CA ARG A 40 11.05 22.25 15.85
C ARG A 40 11.58 21.49 17.05
N THR A 41 11.41 22.08 18.23
CA THR A 41 11.73 21.45 19.50
C THR A 41 10.62 20.45 19.88
N PRO A 42 10.92 19.15 20.04
CA PRO A 42 9.93 18.18 20.50
C PRO A 42 9.53 18.44 21.96
N LEU A 43 8.24 18.28 22.27
CA LEU A 43 7.70 18.51 23.61
C LEU A 43 7.69 17.21 24.42
N GLY A 44 8.38 17.20 25.56
CA GLY A 44 8.34 16.11 26.56
C GLY A 44 8.37 14.72 25.95
N ALA A 45 7.28 13.97 26.10
CA ALA A 45 7.12 12.60 25.60
C ALA A 45 7.31 12.43 24.08
N GLN A 46 7.19 13.49 23.27
CA GLN A 46 7.50 13.41 21.84
C GLN A 46 8.99 13.14 21.61
N ALA A 47 9.87 13.75 22.41
CA ALA A 47 11.31 13.56 22.29
C ALA A 47 11.68 12.10 22.58
N ASP A 48 11.08 11.53 23.62
CA ASP A 48 11.21 10.13 23.99
C ASP A 48 10.67 9.20 22.91
N ALA A 49 9.49 9.50 22.37
CA ALA A 49 8.91 8.73 21.28
C ALA A 49 9.78 8.75 20.02
N ILE A 50 10.37 9.91 19.67
CA ILE A 50 11.29 10.02 18.53
C ILE A 50 12.54 9.18 18.75
N ARG A 51 13.17 9.26 19.94
CA ARG A 51 14.37 8.48 20.27
C ARG A 51 14.09 6.98 20.24
N GLY A 52 13.01 6.56 20.90
CA GLY A 52 12.58 5.17 20.92
C GLY A 52 12.25 4.63 19.52
N ALA A 53 11.54 5.42 18.71
CA ALA A 53 11.23 5.04 17.34
C ALA A 53 12.49 4.97 16.46
N ALA A 54 13.42 5.92 16.59
CA ALA A 54 14.67 5.92 15.83
C ALA A 54 15.54 4.70 16.16
N LEU A 55 15.73 4.40 17.45
CA LEU A 55 16.46 3.20 17.89
C LEU A 55 15.79 1.90 17.42
N SER A 56 14.45 1.88 17.42
CA SER A 56 13.68 0.74 16.91
C SER A 56 13.91 0.55 15.41
N LEU A 57 13.84 1.63 14.62
CA LEU A 57 14.07 1.57 13.17
C LEU A 57 15.50 1.20 12.79
N GLN A 58 16.50 1.56 13.60
CA GLN A 58 17.89 1.16 13.37
C GLN A 58 18.11 -0.34 13.62
N ALA A 59 17.32 -0.94 14.50
CA ALA A 59 17.48 -2.33 14.89
C ALA A 59 16.53 -3.31 14.19
N HIS A 60 15.38 -2.83 13.74
CA HIS A 60 14.29 -3.64 13.24
C HIS A 60 13.82 -3.18 11.87
N ARG A 61 13.16 -4.08 11.14
CA ARG A 61 12.61 -3.77 9.80
C ARG A 61 11.35 -2.91 9.83
N GLY A 62 10.80 -2.63 11.00
CA GLY A 62 9.57 -1.87 11.14
C GLY A 62 9.32 -1.42 12.57
N THR A 63 8.64 -0.30 12.70
CA THR A 63 8.30 0.34 13.98
C THR A 63 6.90 0.91 13.89
N THR A 64 6.08 0.69 14.91
CA THR A 64 4.74 1.27 15.02
C THR A 64 4.75 2.36 16.08
N VAL A 65 4.32 3.56 15.70
CA VAL A 65 4.10 4.67 16.64
C VAL A 65 2.60 4.78 16.90
N VAL A 66 2.19 4.53 18.14
CA VAL A 66 0.79 4.61 18.58
C VAL A 66 0.64 5.80 19.52
N GLY A 67 -0.42 6.58 19.32
CA GLY A 67 -0.74 7.72 20.17
C GLY A 67 -2.07 8.34 19.77
N GLU A 68 -2.69 9.06 20.70
CA GLU A 68 -3.97 9.73 20.48
C GLU A 68 -3.90 10.77 19.35
N MET A 69 -5.06 11.17 18.83
CA MET A 69 -5.15 12.25 17.86
C MET A 69 -4.61 13.55 18.47
N GLY A 70 -3.81 14.31 17.71
CA GLY A 70 -3.22 15.57 18.20
C GLY A 70 -1.85 15.44 18.89
N THR A 71 -1.39 14.23 19.24
CA THR A 71 -0.08 14.01 19.90
C THR A 71 1.16 14.28 19.03
N GLY A 72 0.99 14.61 17.75
CA GLY A 72 2.10 14.90 16.84
C GLY A 72 2.72 13.67 16.17
N LYS A 73 1.97 12.59 15.94
CA LYS A 73 2.48 11.37 15.26
C LYS A 73 3.21 11.64 13.94
N SER A 74 2.72 12.59 13.12
CA SER A 74 3.39 12.96 11.87
C SER A 74 4.76 13.59 12.11
N PHE A 75 4.84 14.50 13.08
CA PHE A 75 6.10 15.10 13.54
C PHE A 75 7.06 14.02 14.07
N ILE A 76 6.56 13.14 14.95
CA ILE A 76 7.35 12.04 15.53
C ILE A 76 7.88 11.13 14.42
N GLY A 77 7.05 10.75 13.45
CA GLY A 77 7.43 9.87 12.34
C GLY A 77 8.51 10.49 11.44
N ALA A 78 8.35 11.76 11.05
CA ALA A 78 9.34 12.46 10.24
C ALA A 78 10.67 12.65 10.99
N ALA A 79 10.61 13.06 12.26
CA ALA A 79 11.78 13.25 13.10
C ALA A 79 12.49 11.93 13.40
N ALA A 80 11.76 10.85 13.66
CA ALA A 80 12.34 9.53 13.92
C ALA A 80 13.03 8.95 12.68
N ALA A 81 12.44 9.13 11.49
CA ALA A 81 13.08 8.75 10.24
C ALA A 81 14.40 9.49 10.02
N HIS A 82 14.42 10.80 10.29
CA HIS A 82 15.63 11.60 10.20
C HIS A 82 16.68 11.19 11.25
N ALA A 83 16.28 11.00 12.51
CA ALA A 83 17.15 10.58 13.60
C ALA A 83 17.73 9.18 13.40
N ALA A 84 16.99 8.28 12.76
CA ALA A 84 17.49 6.96 12.38
C ALA A 84 18.46 6.99 11.18
N GLY A 85 18.61 8.14 10.50
CA GLY A 85 19.55 8.33 9.40
C GLY A 85 18.98 8.02 8.01
N PHE A 86 17.67 7.78 7.87
CA PHE A 86 17.07 7.53 6.56
C PHE A 86 17.05 8.81 5.72
N ARG A 87 17.45 8.68 4.44
CA ARG A 87 17.57 9.83 3.54
C ARG A 87 16.45 9.89 2.51
N ARG A 88 15.89 8.76 2.10
CA ARG A 88 14.86 8.69 1.05
C ARG A 88 13.62 8.02 1.63
N VAL A 89 12.67 8.83 2.07
CA VAL A 89 11.49 8.36 2.80
C VAL A 89 10.25 8.53 1.94
N LEU A 90 9.47 7.45 1.81
CA LEU A 90 8.14 7.49 1.20
C LEU A 90 7.09 7.58 2.32
N ILE A 91 6.20 8.56 2.25
CA ILE A 91 5.06 8.73 3.16
C ILE A 91 3.79 8.37 2.40
N LEU A 92 3.03 7.42 2.93
CA LEU A 92 1.68 7.09 2.50
C LEU A 92 0.67 7.63 3.50
N CYS A 93 -0.21 8.52 3.05
CA CYS A 93 -1.18 9.15 3.93
C CYS A 93 -2.57 9.28 3.26
N PRO A 94 -3.62 9.62 4.02
CA PRO A 94 -4.91 9.98 3.44
C PRO A 94 -4.77 11.14 2.43
N PRO A 95 -5.63 11.22 1.41
CA PRO A 95 -5.51 12.22 0.34
C PRO A 95 -5.50 13.66 0.84
N HIS A 96 -6.36 13.95 1.82
CA HIS A 96 -6.52 15.27 2.42
C HIS A 96 -5.36 15.65 3.35
N LEU A 97 -4.48 14.71 3.71
CA LEU A 97 -3.32 14.95 4.59
C LEU A 97 -2.00 15.14 3.83
N THR A 98 -1.96 14.95 2.50
CA THR A 98 -0.72 15.08 1.71
C THR A 98 -0.03 16.43 1.89
N LYS A 99 -0.77 17.54 1.75
CA LYS A 99 -0.24 18.90 1.99
C LYS A 99 0.15 19.15 3.46
N LYS A 100 -0.52 18.49 4.40
CA LYS A 100 -0.17 18.59 5.83
C LYS A 100 1.17 17.89 6.08
N TRP A 101 1.34 16.67 5.58
CA TRP A 101 2.58 15.92 5.68
C TRP A 101 3.76 16.64 5.05
N GLN A 102 3.55 17.26 3.88
CA GLN A 102 4.57 18.06 3.23
C GLN A 102 5.08 19.19 4.15
N ARG A 103 4.16 20.00 4.68
CA ARG A 103 4.48 21.09 5.62
C ARG A 103 5.14 20.57 6.90
N GLU A 104 4.63 19.46 7.45
CA GLU A 104 5.19 18.84 8.65
C GLU A 104 6.66 18.44 8.45
N VAL A 105 7.01 17.84 7.31
CA VAL A 105 8.40 17.50 7.00
C VAL A 105 9.27 18.75 6.93
N GLU A 106 8.83 19.76 6.17
CA GLU A 106 9.58 21.02 5.96
C GLU A 106 9.79 21.80 7.26
N GLN A 107 8.86 21.69 8.21
CA GLN A 107 8.97 22.29 9.54
C GLN A 107 9.72 21.41 10.55
N THR A 108 10.14 20.20 10.19
CA THR A 108 10.75 19.24 11.12
C THR A 108 12.21 19.00 10.80
N VAL A 109 12.50 18.66 9.54
CA VAL A 109 13.80 18.13 9.13
C VAL A 109 14.58 19.21 8.38
N PRO A 110 15.76 19.63 8.88
CA PRO A 110 16.58 20.62 8.20
C PRO A 110 16.98 20.16 6.79
N LEU A 111 16.96 21.09 5.83
CA LEU A 111 17.34 20.86 4.43
C LEU A 111 16.53 19.74 3.74
N ALA A 112 15.38 19.33 4.32
CA ALA A 112 14.55 18.33 3.71
C ALA A 112 13.91 18.87 2.45
N ARG A 113 14.00 18.08 1.38
CA ARG A 113 13.19 18.26 0.20
C ARG A 113 11.96 17.39 0.31
N SER A 114 10.82 18.03 0.19
CA SER A 114 9.52 17.37 0.23
C SER A 114 8.88 17.50 -1.16
N ALA A 115 8.17 16.47 -1.61
CA ALA A 115 7.37 16.57 -2.82
C ALA A 115 6.13 15.69 -2.73
N ILE A 116 4.99 16.25 -3.14
CA ILE A 116 3.76 15.48 -3.28
C ILE A 116 3.81 14.73 -4.61
N VAL A 117 3.65 13.42 -4.56
CA VAL A 117 3.70 12.53 -5.72
C VAL A 117 2.27 12.19 -6.16
N ALA A 118 1.90 12.64 -7.36
CA ALA A 118 0.59 12.36 -7.96
C ALA A 118 0.69 11.52 -9.24
N SER A 119 1.89 11.40 -9.82
CA SER A 119 2.14 10.75 -11.11
C SER A 119 3.49 10.00 -11.15
N ILE A 120 3.67 9.18 -12.18
CA ILE A 120 4.96 8.55 -12.49
C ILE A 120 6.02 9.62 -12.81
N THR A 121 5.64 10.69 -13.49
CA THR A 121 6.55 11.81 -13.80
C THR A 121 7.11 12.44 -12.53
N ASP A 122 6.29 12.57 -11.49
CA ASP A 122 6.75 13.08 -10.19
C ASP A 122 7.74 12.11 -9.54
N LEU A 123 7.49 10.80 -9.61
CA LEU A 123 8.42 9.77 -9.13
C LEU A 123 9.77 9.82 -9.85
N GLU A 124 9.76 10.02 -11.17
CA GLU A 124 11.00 10.14 -11.94
C GLU A 124 11.75 11.43 -11.62
N ARG A 125 11.05 12.55 -11.38
CA ARG A 125 11.66 13.79 -10.89
C ARG A 125 12.35 13.61 -9.53
N LEU A 126 11.82 12.77 -8.64
CA LEU A 126 12.46 12.48 -7.35
C LEU A 126 13.86 11.88 -7.53
N ARG A 127 14.10 11.09 -8.58
CA ARG A 127 15.43 10.53 -8.84
C ARG A 127 16.47 11.62 -9.06
N LEU A 128 16.08 12.71 -9.71
CA LEU A 128 16.94 13.87 -9.98
C LEU A 128 17.23 14.67 -8.70
N LEU A 129 16.33 14.59 -7.72
CA LEU A 129 16.48 15.26 -6.43
C LEU A 129 17.22 14.40 -5.39
N ALA A 130 17.56 13.16 -5.72
CA ALA A 130 18.32 12.30 -4.82
C ALA A 130 19.77 12.81 -4.69
N GLY A 131 20.27 12.97 -3.46
CA GLY A 131 21.69 13.26 -3.19
C GLY A 131 21.99 14.57 -2.48
N SER A 132 21.24 15.64 -2.73
CA SER A 132 21.46 16.97 -2.09
C SER A 132 20.67 17.21 -0.78
N GLY A 133 20.39 16.15 -0.01
CA GLY A 133 19.73 16.24 1.30
C GLY A 133 18.73 15.11 1.56
N PRO A 134 18.06 15.10 2.73
CA PRO A 134 16.91 14.23 2.99
C PRO A 134 15.77 14.50 2.00
N LEU A 135 15.19 13.45 1.45
CA LEU A 135 14.11 13.48 0.48
C LEU A 135 12.90 12.75 1.03
N PHE A 136 11.76 13.45 1.09
CA PHE A 136 10.49 12.93 1.54
C PHE A 136 9.47 13.02 0.40
N ALA A 137 9.06 11.86 -0.10
CA ALA A 137 8.00 11.74 -1.08
C ALA A 137 6.66 11.52 -0.36
N VAL A 138 5.69 12.39 -0.56
CA VAL A 138 4.37 12.28 0.07
C VAL A 138 3.35 11.82 -0.97
N MET A 139 2.72 10.68 -0.76
CA MET A 139 1.78 10.08 -1.70
C MET A 139 0.48 9.72 -0.98
N SER A 140 -0.66 9.93 -1.64
CA SER A 140 -1.94 9.49 -1.07
C SER A 140 -2.14 7.98 -1.22
N ARG A 141 -2.81 7.36 -0.25
CA ARG A 141 -3.21 5.94 -0.27
C ARG A 141 -3.97 5.57 -1.56
N GLU A 142 -4.84 6.46 -2.02
CA GLU A 142 -5.60 6.29 -3.27
C GLU A 142 -4.69 6.25 -4.50
N ARG A 143 -3.73 7.16 -4.61
CA ARG A 143 -2.79 7.20 -5.74
C ARG A 143 -1.84 6.00 -5.72
N ALA A 144 -1.51 5.51 -4.54
CA ALA A 144 -0.70 4.31 -4.38
C ALA A 144 -1.44 3.05 -4.90
N LYS A 145 -2.74 2.92 -4.58
CA LYS A 145 -3.52 1.68 -4.81
C LYS A 145 -4.37 1.67 -6.09
N LEU A 146 -4.99 2.80 -6.45
CA LEU A 146 -6.00 2.83 -7.52
C LEU A 146 -5.33 2.61 -8.88
N SER A 147 -5.78 1.58 -9.59
CA SER A 147 -5.39 1.22 -10.95
C SER A 147 -6.45 1.62 -11.98
N TYR A 148 -6.10 1.46 -13.24
CA TYR A 148 -7.04 1.41 -14.35
C TYR A 148 -8.07 0.30 -14.10
N ARG A 149 -9.28 0.51 -14.63
CA ARG A 149 -10.32 -0.52 -14.59
C ARG A 149 -9.91 -1.67 -15.50
N TRP A 150 -10.19 -2.89 -15.05
CA TRP A 150 -10.03 -4.09 -15.86
C TRP A 150 -11.34 -4.42 -16.56
N GLN A 151 -11.26 -4.87 -17.80
CA GLN A 151 -12.39 -5.37 -18.56
C GLN A 151 -12.06 -6.72 -19.21
N PRO A 152 -13.07 -7.53 -19.56
CA PRO A 152 -12.85 -8.73 -20.37
C PRO A 152 -12.17 -8.38 -21.70
N SER A 153 -11.21 -9.21 -22.10
CA SER A 153 -10.61 -9.20 -23.44
C SER A 153 -11.09 -10.45 -24.17
N VAL A 154 -12.33 -10.38 -24.65
CA VAL A 154 -12.97 -11.44 -25.42
C VAL A 154 -13.57 -10.85 -26.69
N VAL A 155 -13.58 -11.64 -27.76
CA VAL A 155 -14.32 -11.32 -28.98
C VAL A 155 -15.62 -12.11 -28.99
N ARG A 156 -16.70 -11.49 -29.45
CA ARG A 156 -18.02 -12.13 -29.53
C ARG A 156 -18.18 -12.76 -30.90
N ARG A 157 -18.24 -14.09 -30.96
CA ARG A 157 -18.44 -14.85 -32.20
C ARG A 157 -19.73 -15.66 -32.10
N TRP A 158 -20.34 -15.96 -33.24
CA TRP A 158 -21.46 -16.88 -33.28
C TRP A 158 -21.05 -18.25 -32.74
N ALA A 159 -21.90 -18.85 -31.92
CA ALA A 159 -21.71 -20.22 -31.46
C ALA A 159 -21.81 -21.16 -32.65
N THR A 160 -20.80 -22.02 -32.83
CA THR A 160 -20.79 -22.99 -33.94
C THR A 160 -20.37 -24.36 -33.45
N GLU A 161 -21.08 -25.38 -33.90
CA GLU A 161 -20.75 -26.79 -33.68
C GLU A 161 -20.68 -27.48 -35.05
N ASN A 162 -19.57 -28.17 -35.35
CA ASN A 162 -19.33 -28.81 -36.65
C ASN A 162 -19.57 -27.89 -37.87
N GLY A 163 -19.27 -26.59 -37.72
CA GLY A 163 -19.46 -25.58 -38.76
C GLY A 163 -20.89 -25.06 -38.93
N ARG A 164 -21.85 -25.50 -38.11
CA ARG A 164 -23.24 -25.01 -38.12
C ARG A 164 -23.47 -24.07 -36.94
N LEU A 165 -24.31 -23.06 -37.13
CA LEU A 165 -24.73 -22.16 -36.06
C LEU A 165 -25.51 -22.94 -35.01
N VAL A 166 -25.07 -22.85 -33.76
CA VAL A 166 -25.84 -23.35 -32.62
C VAL A 166 -26.95 -22.36 -32.35
N ARG A 167 -28.16 -22.88 -32.15
CA ARG A 167 -29.36 -22.11 -31.83
C ARG A 167 -29.75 -22.39 -30.40
N ASP A 168 -30.29 -21.39 -29.74
CA ASP A 168 -30.86 -21.51 -28.40
C ASP A 168 -32.13 -22.36 -28.46
N ASP A 169 -32.27 -23.32 -27.55
CA ASP A 169 -33.36 -24.31 -27.58
C ASP A 169 -34.74 -23.69 -27.29
N GLU A 170 -34.80 -22.58 -26.55
CA GLU A 170 -36.06 -21.91 -26.20
C GLU A 170 -36.51 -20.95 -27.30
N THR A 171 -35.59 -20.18 -27.86
CA THR A 171 -35.89 -19.12 -28.84
C THR A 171 -35.69 -19.56 -30.29
N GLY A 172 -34.91 -20.60 -30.54
CA GLY A 172 -34.51 -21.05 -31.87
C GLY A 172 -33.53 -20.10 -32.58
N GLU A 173 -33.06 -19.04 -31.92
CA GLU A 173 -32.18 -18.04 -32.51
C GLU A 173 -30.69 -18.40 -32.31
N PRO A 174 -29.81 -18.10 -33.27
CA PRO A 174 -28.38 -18.22 -33.05
C PRO A 174 -27.93 -17.21 -31.99
N PHE A 175 -26.94 -17.58 -31.18
CA PHE A 175 -26.41 -16.71 -30.13
C PHE A 175 -24.89 -16.54 -30.24
N ARG A 176 -24.36 -15.50 -29.56
CA ARG A 176 -22.93 -15.19 -29.55
C ARG A 176 -22.28 -15.61 -28.25
N VAL A 177 -21.12 -16.24 -28.36
CA VAL A 177 -20.30 -16.71 -27.23
C VAL A 177 -19.03 -15.89 -27.12
N PRO A 178 -18.47 -15.74 -25.91
CA PRO A 178 -17.17 -15.13 -25.74
C PRO A 178 -16.07 -16.08 -26.21
N CYS A 179 -15.16 -15.56 -27.03
CA CYS A 179 -14.00 -16.28 -27.51
C CYS A 179 -12.72 -15.51 -27.14
N CYS A 180 -11.62 -16.25 -26.97
CA CYS A 180 -10.31 -15.67 -26.76
C CYS A 180 -9.93 -14.74 -27.92
N ALA A 181 -9.44 -13.54 -27.63
CA ALA A 181 -8.99 -12.61 -28.67
C ALA A 181 -7.74 -13.09 -29.44
N SER A 182 -6.97 -14.03 -28.87
CA SER A 182 -5.72 -14.52 -29.47
C SER A 182 -5.89 -15.79 -30.30
N CYS A 183 -6.55 -16.83 -29.75
CA CYS A 183 -6.72 -18.12 -30.46
C CYS A 183 -8.15 -18.39 -30.93
N TYR A 184 -9.09 -17.51 -30.63
CA TYR A 184 -10.52 -17.67 -30.93
C TYR A 184 -11.22 -18.87 -30.28
N GLY A 185 -10.53 -19.63 -29.42
CA GLY A 185 -11.15 -20.68 -28.61
C GLY A 185 -12.28 -20.12 -27.74
N GLN A 186 -13.39 -20.83 -27.68
CA GLN A 186 -14.54 -20.48 -26.84
C GLN A 186 -14.14 -20.45 -25.38
N VAL A 187 -14.61 -19.43 -24.65
CA VAL A 187 -14.33 -19.28 -23.23
C VAL A 187 -15.47 -19.89 -22.43
N THR A 188 -15.19 -21.01 -21.79
CA THR A 188 -16.14 -21.78 -20.99
C THR A 188 -15.72 -21.85 -19.52
N ASP A 189 -16.63 -22.31 -18.67
CA ASP A 189 -16.30 -22.80 -17.34
C ASP A 189 -15.72 -24.24 -17.39
N LYS A 190 -15.69 -24.91 -16.24
CA LYS A 190 -15.18 -26.28 -16.09
C LYS A 190 -16.10 -27.33 -16.70
N ASP A 191 -17.39 -27.02 -16.82
CA ASP A 191 -18.44 -27.91 -17.29
C ASP A 191 -18.68 -27.71 -18.80
N GLY A 192 -17.91 -26.84 -19.45
CA GLY A 192 -18.01 -26.55 -20.88
C GLY A 192 -19.06 -25.50 -21.21
N VAL A 193 -19.68 -24.85 -20.21
CA VAL A 193 -20.70 -23.83 -20.43
C VAL A 193 -20.04 -22.49 -20.78
N PRO A 194 -20.47 -21.77 -21.84
CA PRO A 194 -19.89 -20.48 -22.21
C PRO A 194 -20.08 -19.44 -21.12
N LEU A 195 -19.02 -18.74 -20.72
CA LEU A 195 -19.12 -17.76 -19.64
C LEU A 195 -19.98 -16.56 -20.00
N THR A 196 -20.74 -16.06 -19.05
CA THR A 196 -21.49 -14.80 -19.17
C THR A 196 -20.58 -13.58 -18.95
N ASP A 197 -21.05 -12.39 -19.36
CA ASP A 197 -20.33 -11.13 -19.07
C ASP A 197 -20.16 -10.88 -17.57
N GLY A 198 -21.13 -11.29 -16.74
CA GLY A 198 -21.05 -11.15 -15.29
C GLY A 198 -19.90 -11.97 -14.72
N GLU A 199 -19.77 -13.23 -15.14
CA GLU A 199 -18.72 -14.12 -14.69
C GLU A 199 -17.33 -13.70 -15.21
N LEU A 200 -17.29 -13.25 -16.47
CA LEU A 200 -16.12 -12.64 -17.08
C LEU A 200 -15.74 -11.31 -16.46
N ARG A 201 -16.57 -10.65 -15.63
CA ARG A 201 -16.19 -9.41 -14.91
C ARG A 201 -15.78 -9.67 -13.46
N ARG A 202 -16.17 -10.81 -12.88
CA ARG A 202 -15.89 -11.15 -11.48
C ARG A 202 -14.44 -11.52 -11.20
N ARG A 203 -13.79 -12.30 -12.09
CA ARG A 203 -12.46 -12.87 -11.79
C ARG A 203 -11.55 -12.97 -13.00
N LYS A 204 -10.34 -12.41 -12.89
CA LYS A 204 -9.26 -12.54 -13.89
C LYS A 204 -8.92 -13.99 -14.20
N ARG A 205 -8.86 -14.31 -15.50
CA ARG A 205 -8.65 -15.65 -16.08
C ARG A 205 -7.72 -15.58 -17.29
N ASN A 206 -7.11 -16.71 -17.60
CA ASN A 206 -6.37 -16.93 -18.83
C ASN A 206 -7.14 -17.91 -19.70
N CYS A 207 -6.92 -17.86 -21.02
CA CYS A 207 -7.51 -18.80 -21.96
C CYS A 207 -6.99 -20.22 -21.68
N ALA A 208 -7.89 -21.20 -21.61
CA ALA A 208 -7.52 -22.61 -21.41
C ALA A 208 -6.72 -23.19 -22.59
N GLY A 209 -6.96 -22.73 -23.82
CA GLY A 209 -6.28 -23.24 -25.02
C GLY A 209 -4.90 -22.65 -25.26
N CYS A 210 -4.76 -21.31 -25.20
CA CYS A 210 -3.50 -20.62 -25.55
C CYS A 210 -2.82 -19.88 -24.39
N GLY A 211 -3.41 -19.86 -23.20
CA GLY A 211 -2.85 -19.15 -22.03
C GLY A 211 -2.95 -17.62 -22.08
N ALA A 212 -3.40 -17.02 -23.19
CA ALA A 212 -3.54 -15.56 -23.30
C ALA A 212 -4.49 -14.98 -22.24
N PRO A 213 -4.21 -13.78 -21.70
CA PRO A 213 -5.08 -13.17 -20.70
C PRO A 213 -6.43 -12.81 -21.31
N LEU A 214 -7.52 -13.22 -20.67
CA LEU A 214 -8.89 -12.87 -21.11
C LEU A 214 -9.34 -11.50 -20.57
N TRP A 215 -8.38 -10.63 -20.26
CA TRP A 215 -8.56 -9.39 -19.53
C TRP A 215 -7.59 -8.35 -20.04
N GLN A 216 -8.07 -7.11 -20.11
CA GLN A 216 -7.29 -5.98 -20.58
C GLN A 216 -7.63 -4.73 -19.77
N ALA A 217 -6.78 -3.72 -19.87
CA ALA A 217 -7.10 -2.40 -19.36
C ALA A 217 -8.32 -1.83 -20.12
N ASP A 218 -9.24 -1.25 -19.37
CA ASP A 218 -10.35 -0.49 -19.93
C ASP A 218 -9.83 0.87 -20.43
N GLY A 219 -9.78 1.05 -21.75
CA GLY A 219 -9.30 2.28 -22.39
C GLY A 219 -10.25 3.48 -22.22
N ALA A 220 -11.53 3.22 -21.89
CA ALA A 220 -12.52 4.24 -21.55
C ALA A 220 -12.52 4.57 -20.04
N GLY A 221 -11.89 3.71 -19.23
CA GLY A 221 -11.74 3.91 -17.80
C GLY A 221 -10.66 4.94 -17.41
N PRO A 222 -10.48 5.20 -16.10
CA PRO A 222 -9.42 6.07 -15.63
C PRO A 222 -8.05 5.56 -16.07
N ARG A 223 -7.30 6.40 -16.81
CA ARG A 223 -5.91 6.11 -17.21
C ARG A 223 -4.97 6.31 -16.02
N ARG A 224 -4.95 5.34 -15.10
CA ARG A 224 -4.16 5.39 -13.86
C ARG A 224 -3.37 4.11 -13.71
N TYR A 225 -2.07 4.23 -13.45
CA TYR A 225 -1.23 3.09 -13.06
C TYR A 225 -0.94 3.21 -11.55
N PRO A 226 -1.09 2.14 -10.75
CA PRO A 226 -0.80 2.21 -9.32
C PRO A 226 0.63 2.65 -9.08
N LEU A 227 0.80 3.77 -8.38
CA LEU A 227 2.13 4.30 -8.11
C LEU A 227 2.93 3.35 -7.20
N ALA A 228 2.26 2.60 -6.32
CA ALA A 228 2.92 1.58 -5.50
C ALA A 228 3.55 0.47 -6.36
N ASP A 229 2.85 0.02 -7.41
CA ASP A 229 3.40 -0.98 -8.34
C ASP A 229 4.59 -0.40 -9.12
N TYR A 230 4.55 0.90 -9.42
CA TYR A 230 5.65 1.56 -10.12
C TYR A 230 6.89 1.60 -9.23
N VAL A 231 6.73 2.05 -7.98
CA VAL A 231 7.81 2.08 -7.00
C VAL A 231 8.38 0.67 -6.79
N LYS A 232 7.52 -0.33 -6.57
CA LYS A 232 7.91 -1.73 -6.36
C LYS A 232 8.66 -2.34 -7.54
N ASN A 233 8.28 -2.01 -8.77
CA ASN A 233 8.85 -2.65 -9.95
C ASN A 233 10.00 -1.87 -10.59
N ARG A 234 9.99 -0.54 -10.50
CA ARG A 234 10.90 0.35 -11.23
C ARG A 234 11.81 1.20 -10.34
N MET A 235 11.56 1.25 -9.03
CA MET A 235 12.33 2.03 -8.04
C MET A 235 12.77 1.17 -6.85
N ARG A 236 13.08 -0.11 -7.08
CA ARG A 236 13.58 -1.01 -6.02
C ARG A 236 14.86 -0.44 -5.41
N GLY A 237 14.91 -0.38 -4.08
CA GLY A 237 16.05 0.17 -3.34
C GLY A 237 16.20 1.71 -3.42
N PHE A 238 15.25 2.41 -4.03
CA PHE A 238 15.28 3.87 -4.09
C PHE A 238 14.85 4.51 -2.76
N PHE A 239 13.77 4.03 -2.15
CA PHE A 239 13.35 4.49 -0.82
C PHE A 239 13.97 3.60 0.25
N ASP A 240 14.49 4.23 1.29
CA ASP A 240 15.11 3.57 2.44
C ASP A 240 14.07 3.23 3.52
N LEU A 241 12.97 4.00 3.58
CA LEU A 241 11.93 3.86 4.59
C LEU A 241 10.53 4.17 4.00
N LEU A 242 9.53 3.43 4.48
CA LEU A 242 8.11 3.72 4.27
C LEU A 242 7.47 4.16 5.59
N ILE A 243 6.85 5.33 5.62
CA ILE A 243 5.98 5.79 6.70
C ILE A 243 4.54 5.63 6.23
N GLY A 244 3.76 4.80 6.93
CA GLY A 244 2.32 4.67 6.71
C GLY A 244 1.53 5.43 7.78
N ASP A 245 0.73 6.39 7.35
CA ASP A 245 -0.23 7.09 8.21
C ASP A 245 -1.60 6.40 8.13
N GLU A 246 -2.32 6.35 9.26
CA GLU A 246 -3.61 5.66 9.39
C GLU A 246 -3.60 4.20 8.86
N VAL A 247 -2.54 3.46 9.15
CA VAL A 247 -2.37 2.06 8.71
C VAL A 247 -3.48 1.12 9.18
N HIS A 248 -4.16 1.43 10.30
CA HIS A 248 -5.31 0.65 10.78
C HIS A 248 -6.49 0.67 9.81
N GLU A 249 -6.63 1.72 8.99
CA GLU A 249 -7.64 1.79 7.93
C GLU A 249 -7.21 1.10 6.63
N CYS A 250 -5.95 0.65 6.54
CA CYS A 250 -5.37 0.08 5.32
C CYS A 250 -5.61 -1.44 5.19
N ALA A 251 -6.20 -2.08 6.20
CA ALA A 251 -6.64 -3.46 6.09
C ALA A 251 -7.73 -3.57 4.99
N PRO A 252 -7.60 -4.49 4.02
CA PRO A 252 -8.65 -4.70 3.04
C PRO A 252 -9.92 -5.13 3.77
N ARG A 253 -10.98 -4.32 3.68
CA ARG A 253 -12.31 -4.67 4.22
C ARG A 253 -12.90 -5.96 3.63
N ASN A 254 -12.33 -6.53 2.56
CA ASN A 254 -12.77 -7.77 1.95
C ASN A 254 -11.55 -8.56 1.44
N ALA A 255 -11.03 -9.45 2.26
CA ALA A 255 -10.31 -10.64 1.82
C ALA A 255 -11.10 -11.83 2.37
N ALA A 256 -12.22 -12.12 1.72
CA ALA A 256 -13.01 -13.33 1.84
C ALA A 256 -13.22 -13.86 0.41
#